data_AF-A0A441TNF4-F1
#
_entry.id   AF-A0A441TNF4-F1
#
_cell.length_a   1.000
_cell.length_b   1.000
_cell.length_c   1.000
_cell.angle_alpha   90.00
_cell.angle_beta   90.00
_cell.angle_gamma   90.00
#
_symmetry.space_group_name_H-M   'P 1'
#
loop_
_entity.id
_entity.type
_entity.pdbx_description
1 polymer ?
#
loop_
_entity_poly.entity_id
_entity_poly.type
_entity_poly.pdbx_seq_one_letter_code
_entity_poly.pdbx_strand_id
1 'polypeptide(L)'
;MARKPFISIGEEEFTKSRFRRLSRAAKVELMVTWFQEHFEDPAEKTPYESAEGGYQWIWGGPYNADEEIQDTFSEVVDFDTMQKAVEEIEKDGLYDWAPTDIGNDAPYEEDDGIYSINDPLPDIIPPEDVEDDDALTVEQLRQEMLQRLDRLEDLIRAGQRDRGMIGHNNPPSPIDDLPVTRGDLDEIQRAIGELRHQAQAPEPAIEAVHASSTVLRRVAGTIGGWLVDRVNAAVDAGIQGLIPGAVGAVVVAYAGQLYELLQGAAAAAMHWVQALPLPF
;
A
#
# COMPACT_ATOMS: atom_id res chain seq x y z
N MET A 1 -32.18 -9.28 9.09
CA MET A 1 -31.12 -9.33 10.13
C MET A 1 -29.82 -9.01 9.43
N ALA A 2 -29.13 -7.93 9.81
CA ALA A 2 -27.84 -7.60 9.21
C ALA A 2 -26.81 -8.67 9.61
N ARG A 3 -26.16 -9.30 8.62
CA ARG A 3 -25.02 -10.21 8.86
C ARG A 3 -23.95 -9.39 9.58
N LYS A 4 -23.46 -9.88 10.73
CA LYS A 4 -22.30 -9.28 11.38
C LYS A 4 -21.11 -9.43 10.44
N PRO A 5 -20.21 -8.45 10.30
CA PRO A 5 -19.01 -8.63 9.49
C PRO A 5 -18.11 -9.68 10.16
N PHE A 6 -17.86 -10.78 9.44
CA PHE A 6 -16.91 -11.84 9.79
C PHE A 6 -15.66 -11.67 8.93
N ILE A 7 -14.51 -12.10 9.45
CA ILE A 7 -13.26 -12.24 8.69
C ILE A 7 -13.11 -13.73 8.42
N SER A 8 -13.09 -14.12 7.15
CA SER A 8 -12.93 -15.51 6.73
C SER A 8 -11.46 -15.78 6.45
N ILE A 9 -10.89 -16.81 7.07
CA ILE A 9 -9.49 -17.23 6.90
C ILE A 9 -9.51 -18.76 6.83
N GLY A 10 -9.23 -19.30 5.65
CA GLY A 10 -9.43 -20.70 5.32
C GLY A 10 -10.90 -21.13 5.49
N GLU A 11 -11.13 -22.24 6.20
CA GLU A 11 -12.47 -22.73 6.54
C GLU A 11 -13.07 -22.07 7.80
N GLU A 12 -12.33 -21.19 8.48
CA GLU A 12 -12.76 -20.58 9.74
C GLU A 12 -13.27 -19.15 9.56
N GLU A 13 -14.46 -18.90 10.10
CA GLU A 13 -14.99 -17.54 10.25
C GLU A 13 -14.67 -16.97 11.63
N PHE A 14 -14.07 -15.79 11.66
CA PHE A 14 -13.78 -15.04 12.88
C PHE A 14 -14.71 -13.84 13.01
N THR A 15 -15.48 -13.81 14.10
CA THR A 15 -16.10 -12.55 14.53
C THR A 15 -15.01 -11.56 14.96
N LYS A 16 -15.23 -10.26 14.74
CA LYS A 16 -14.36 -9.18 15.25
C LYS A 16 -14.03 -9.35 16.75
N SER A 17 -15.00 -9.79 17.57
CA SER A 17 -14.78 -10.08 18.99
C SER A 17 -13.90 -11.29 19.28
N ARG A 18 -14.00 -12.37 18.48
CA ARG A 18 -13.14 -13.56 18.61
C ARG A 18 -11.71 -13.18 18.24
N PHE A 19 -11.54 -12.47 17.13
CA PHE A 19 -10.25 -12.02 16.63
C PHE A 19 -9.51 -11.14 17.66
N ARG A 20 -10.20 -10.15 18.25
CA ARG A 20 -9.62 -9.28 19.29
C ARG A 20 -9.03 -10.02 20.49
N ARG A 21 -9.59 -11.18 20.86
CA ARG A 21 -9.20 -11.99 22.03
C ARG A 21 -8.03 -12.94 21.76
N LEU A 22 -7.61 -13.08 20.50
CA LEU A 22 -6.46 -13.90 20.15
C LEU A 22 -5.16 -13.31 20.72
N SER A 23 -4.17 -14.17 20.91
CA SER A 23 -2.82 -13.72 21.24
C SER A 23 -2.25 -12.90 20.07
N ARG A 24 -1.28 -12.03 20.35
CA ARG A 24 -0.62 -11.23 19.30
C ARG A 24 -0.03 -12.12 18.20
N ALA A 25 0.67 -13.18 18.57
CA ALA A 25 1.26 -14.14 17.62
C ALA A 25 0.20 -14.81 16.74
N ALA A 26 -0.94 -15.22 17.32
CA ALA A 26 -2.03 -15.82 16.55
C ALA A 26 -2.71 -14.81 15.61
N LYS A 27 -2.80 -13.54 15.99
CA LYS A 27 -3.30 -12.48 15.09
C LYS A 27 -2.37 -12.31 13.89
N VAL A 28 -1.05 -12.25 14.13
CA VAL A 28 -0.05 -12.12 13.07
C VAL A 28 -0.14 -13.30 12.10
N GLU A 29 -0.10 -14.52 12.61
CA GLU A 29 -0.19 -15.75 11.80
C GLU A 29 -1.45 -15.76 10.93
N LEU A 30 -2.62 -15.44 11.51
CA LEU A 30 -3.88 -15.40 10.76
C LEU A 30 -3.92 -14.30 9.71
N MET A 31 -3.36 -13.11 9.99
CA MET A 31 -3.27 -12.03 8.99
C MET A 31 -2.38 -12.43 7.82
N VAL A 32 -1.25 -13.10 8.08
CA VAL A 32 -0.36 -13.63 7.05
C VAL A 32 -1.06 -14.71 6.22
N THR A 33 -1.77 -15.65 6.87
CA THR A 33 -2.55 -16.68 6.17
C THR A 33 -3.63 -16.06 5.30
N TRP A 34 -4.41 -15.11 5.85
CA TRP A 34 -5.42 -14.40 5.09
C TRP A 34 -4.82 -13.72 3.85
N PHE A 35 -3.69 -13.04 4.01
CA PHE A 35 -3.04 -12.35 2.90
C PHE A 35 -2.62 -13.33 1.80
N GLN A 36 -2.00 -14.46 2.15
CA GLN A 36 -1.58 -15.49 1.20
C GLN A 36 -2.75 -16.21 0.51
N GLU A 37 -3.95 -16.18 1.10
CA GLU A 37 -5.16 -16.70 0.46
C GLU A 37 -5.73 -15.74 -0.60
N HIS A 38 -5.50 -14.43 -0.44
CA HIS A 38 -6.05 -13.39 -1.33
C HIS A 38 -5.01 -12.85 -2.33
N PHE A 39 -3.73 -12.97 -2.02
CA PHE A 39 -2.63 -12.42 -2.79
C PHE A 39 -1.47 -13.42 -2.95
N GLU A 40 -0.84 -13.39 -4.11
CA GLU A 40 0.29 -14.25 -4.49
C GLU A 40 1.42 -13.45 -5.12
N ASP A 41 2.59 -14.09 -5.22
CA ASP A 41 3.72 -13.56 -5.95
C ASP A 41 3.33 -13.37 -7.43
N PRO A 42 3.49 -12.17 -8.02
CA PRO A 42 3.17 -11.94 -9.42
C PRO A 42 3.91 -12.90 -10.37
N ALA A 43 5.06 -13.45 -9.98
CA ALA A 43 5.78 -14.47 -10.74
C ALA A 43 4.98 -15.75 -11.02
N GLU A 44 3.92 -16.04 -10.25
CA GLU A 44 3.12 -17.26 -10.40
C GLU A 44 2.20 -17.19 -11.64
N LYS A 45 1.29 -16.21 -11.68
CA LYS A 45 0.28 -16.11 -12.74
C LYS A 45 0.28 -14.79 -13.52
N THR A 46 0.96 -13.74 -13.05
CA THR A 46 0.91 -12.42 -13.69
C THR A 46 1.77 -12.42 -14.95
N PRO A 47 1.22 -12.06 -16.14
CA PRO A 47 2.00 -12.02 -17.36
C PRO A 47 3.19 -11.09 -17.23
N TYR A 48 4.32 -11.48 -17.82
CA TYR A 48 5.56 -10.71 -17.76
C TYR A 48 6.05 -10.41 -19.17
N GLU A 49 6.28 -9.13 -19.49
CA GLU A 49 6.91 -8.72 -20.74
C GLU A 49 8.42 -8.55 -20.55
N SER A 50 9.17 -9.33 -21.32
CA SER A 50 10.63 -9.40 -21.25
C SER A 50 11.35 -8.30 -22.01
N ALA A 51 10.70 -7.67 -22.99
CA ALA A 51 11.28 -6.62 -23.83
C ALA A 51 11.44 -5.29 -23.08
N GLU A 52 10.42 -4.90 -22.31
CA GLU A 52 10.39 -3.68 -21.49
C GLU A 52 10.75 -3.99 -20.03
N GLY A 53 10.47 -5.22 -19.58
CA GLY A 53 10.88 -5.72 -18.27
C GLY A 53 9.86 -5.35 -17.20
N GLY A 54 8.74 -6.06 -17.14
CA GLY A 54 7.70 -5.77 -16.16
C GLY A 54 6.53 -6.76 -16.14
N TYR A 55 5.88 -6.85 -14.98
CA TYR A 55 4.60 -7.52 -14.81
C TYR A 55 3.45 -6.69 -15.40
N GLN A 56 2.53 -7.37 -16.07
CA GLN A 56 1.35 -6.81 -16.70
C GLN A 56 0.13 -7.06 -15.80
N TRP A 57 -0.28 -6.02 -15.07
CA TRP A 57 -1.31 -6.07 -14.02
C TRP A 57 -2.74 -6.03 -14.57
N ILE A 58 -3.07 -6.93 -15.49
CA ILE A 58 -4.35 -6.93 -16.21
C ILE A 58 -5.55 -7.40 -15.39
N TRP A 59 -5.32 -8.01 -14.22
CA TRP A 59 -6.36 -8.50 -13.31
C TRP A 59 -6.39 -7.75 -11.97
N GLY A 60 -5.85 -6.53 -11.94
CA GLY A 60 -5.72 -5.73 -10.73
C GLY A 60 -4.33 -5.83 -10.09
N GLY A 61 -4.06 -4.89 -9.19
CA GLY A 61 -2.74 -4.69 -8.57
C GLY A 61 -1.88 -3.66 -9.31
N PRO A 62 -0.59 -3.53 -8.93
CA PRO A 62 0.07 -4.18 -7.79
C PRO A 62 -0.53 -3.77 -6.44
N TYR A 63 -0.95 -4.77 -5.67
CA TYR A 63 -1.46 -4.59 -4.31
C TYR A 63 -0.31 -4.44 -3.31
N ASN A 64 -0.57 -3.67 -2.25
CA ASN A 64 0.39 -3.38 -1.19
C ASN A 64 -0.02 -4.13 0.08
N ALA A 65 0.86 -4.98 0.61
CA ALA A 65 0.52 -5.78 1.78
C ALA A 65 0.09 -4.93 2.98
N ASP A 66 0.72 -3.78 3.15
CA ASP A 66 0.42 -2.85 4.24
C ASP A 66 -0.99 -2.24 4.12
N GLU A 67 -1.35 -1.78 2.93
CA GLU A 67 -2.68 -1.21 2.65
C GLU A 67 -3.77 -2.27 2.86
N GLU A 68 -3.61 -3.46 2.28
CA GLU A 68 -4.59 -4.55 2.36
C GLU A 68 -4.79 -5.06 3.79
N ILE A 69 -3.70 -5.20 4.55
CA ILE A 69 -3.75 -5.60 5.96
C ILE A 69 -4.41 -4.50 6.80
N GLN A 70 -4.04 -3.23 6.61
CA GLN A 70 -4.62 -2.14 7.39
C GLN A 70 -6.11 -1.95 7.10
N ASP A 71 -6.52 -1.98 5.84
CA ASP A 71 -7.92 -1.81 5.45
C ASP A 71 -8.80 -2.93 6.03
N THR A 72 -8.26 -4.15 6.06
CA THR A 72 -9.00 -5.32 6.57
C THR A 72 -9.02 -5.40 8.10
N PHE A 73 -7.89 -5.10 8.77
CA PHE A 73 -7.70 -5.42 10.19
C PHE A 73 -7.62 -4.22 11.13
N SER A 74 -7.53 -2.98 10.66
CA SER A 74 -7.34 -1.78 11.50
C SER A 74 -8.42 -1.57 12.56
N GLU A 75 -9.65 -2.04 12.32
CA GLU A 75 -10.73 -1.95 13.31
C GLU A 75 -10.57 -2.93 14.50
N VAL A 76 -9.78 -3.98 14.34
CA VAL A 76 -9.70 -5.12 15.29
C VAL A 76 -8.29 -5.39 15.81
N VAL A 77 -7.28 -4.90 15.11
CA VAL A 77 -5.86 -5.09 15.42
C VAL A 77 -5.18 -3.74 15.46
N ASP A 78 -4.31 -3.54 16.45
CA ASP A 78 -3.46 -2.36 16.53
C ASP A 78 -2.40 -2.34 15.42
N PHE A 79 -2.01 -1.13 15.01
CA PHE A 79 -1.01 -0.89 13.97
C PHE A 79 0.28 -1.72 14.14
N ASP A 80 0.83 -1.77 15.35
CA ASP A 80 2.06 -2.51 15.68
C ASP A 80 1.92 -4.02 15.46
N THR A 81 0.75 -4.59 15.67
CA THR A 81 0.48 -6.00 15.37
C THR A 81 0.24 -6.23 13.88
N MET A 82 -0.37 -5.28 13.16
CA MET A 82 -0.54 -5.35 11.71
C MET A 82 0.80 -5.27 10.98
N GLN A 83 1.66 -4.31 11.35
CA GLN A 83 2.99 -4.16 10.76
C GLN A 83 3.85 -5.42 10.93
N LYS A 84 3.72 -6.16 12.04
CA LYS A 84 4.40 -7.46 12.18
C LYS A 84 3.95 -8.50 11.17
N ALA A 85 2.68 -8.47 10.76
CA ALA A 85 2.22 -9.35 9.69
C ALA A 85 2.76 -8.88 8.34
N VAL A 86 2.76 -7.57 8.08
CA VAL A 86 3.34 -6.98 6.86
C VAL A 86 4.83 -7.33 6.73
N GLU A 87 5.61 -7.18 7.81
CA GLU A 87 7.03 -7.58 7.85
C GLU A 87 7.22 -9.06 7.50
N GLU A 88 6.36 -9.94 7.99
CA GLU A 88 6.43 -11.38 7.72
C GLU A 88 6.03 -11.70 6.26
N ILE A 89 5.07 -10.96 5.71
CA ILE A 89 4.63 -11.06 4.31
C ILE A 89 5.75 -10.61 3.37
N GLU A 90 6.36 -9.45 3.65
CA GLU A 90 7.34 -8.79 2.78
C GLU A 90 8.80 -9.14 3.10
N LYS A 91 9.04 -10.13 3.99
CA LYS A 91 10.38 -10.52 4.46
C LYS A 91 11.36 -10.90 3.34
N ASP A 92 10.82 -11.41 2.23
CA ASP A 92 11.61 -11.84 1.06
C ASP A 92 11.90 -10.67 0.09
N GLY A 93 11.46 -9.45 0.44
CA GLY A 93 11.69 -8.23 -0.34
C GLY A 93 10.69 -8.03 -1.47
N LEU A 94 9.55 -8.73 -1.44
CA LEU A 94 8.43 -8.54 -2.35
C LEU A 94 7.43 -7.56 -1.75
N TYR A 95 7.09 -6.52 -2.50
CA TYR A 95 6.22 -5.41 -2.07
C TYR A 95 5.01 -5.20 -2.97
N ASP A 96 4.99 -5.85 -4.13
CA ASP A 96 3.96 -5.72 -5.15
C ASP A 96 3.32 -7.08 -5.38
N TRP A 97 2.04 -7.17 -5.04
CA TRP A 97 1.33 -8.44 -4.96
C TRP A 97 0.21 -8.53 -5.98
N ALA A 98 0.00 -9.74 -6.52
CA ALA A 98 -1.09 -10.06 -7.44
C ALA A 98 -2.24 -10.74 -6.69
N PRO A 99 -3.50 -10.60 -7.14
CA PRO A 99 -4.60 -11.32 -6.51
C PRO A 99 -4.53 -12.82 -6.84
N THR A 100 -4.99 -13.69 -5.93
CA THR A 100 -4.96 -15.16 -6.12
C THR A 100 -6.10 -15.70 -6.99
N ASP A 101 -7.21 -14.96 -7.06
CA ASP A 101 -8.46 -15.34 -7.73
C ASP A 101 -8.45 -15.11 -9.25
N ILE A 102 -7.27 -14.84 -9.83
CA ILE A 102 -7.05 -14.73 -11.27
C ILE A 102 -7.65 -15.94 -11.99
N GLY A 103 -8.73 -15.71 -12.74
CA GLY A 103 -9.42 -16.72 -13.55
C GLY A 103 -10.49 -17.54 -12.84
N ASN A 104 -10.79 -17.30 -11.56
CA ASN A 104 -11.89 -17.97 -10.84
C ASN A 104 -13.24 -17.21 -10.94
N ASP A 105 -13.22 -15.92 -11.28
CA ASP A 105 -14.42 -15.08 -11.46
C ASP A 105 -14.79 -14.84 -12.93
N ALA A 106 -14.80 -15.93 -13.70
CA ALA A 106 -15.84 -16.05 -14.71
C ALA A 106 -16.90 -16.99 -14.13
N PRO A 107 -18.06 -16.50 -13.66
CA PRO A 107 -19.25 -17.27 -13.92
C PRO A 107 -19.33 -17.37 -15.44
N TYR A 108 -18.76 -18.44 -16.00
CA TYR A 108 -19.42 -19.12 -17.09
C TYR A 108 -20.76 -19.55 -16.50
N GLU A 109 -21.73 -18.63 -16.43
CA GLU A 109 -23.06 -19.05 -16.81
C GLU A 109 -22.81 -19.71 -18.16
N GLU A 110 -23.01 -21.02 -18.24
CA GLU A 110 -23.43 -21.62 -19.49
C GLU A 110 -24.72 -20.86 -19.85
N ASP A 111 -24.57 -19.66 -20.42
CA ASP A 111 -25.54 -19.10 -21.35
C ASP A 111 -25.44 -20.04 -22.54
N ASP A 112 -26.14 -21.16 -22.41
CA ASP A 112 -26.62 -21.93 -23.52
C ASP A 112 -27.57 -20.98 -24.26
N GLY A 113 -26.97 -20.08 -25.07
CA GLY A 113 -27.57 -18.97 -25.82
C GLY A 113 -28.60 -19.39 -26.85
N ILE A 114 -29.55 -20.21 -26.42
CA ILE A 114 -30.79 -20.57 -27.06
C ILE A 114 -31.84 -19.72 -26.36
N TYR A 115 -31.85 -18.43 -26.69
CA TYR A 115 -33.12 -17.69 -26.65
C TYR A 115 -34.08 -18.47 -27.54
N SER A 116 -35.06 -19.14 -26.93
CA SER A 116 -36.16 -19.74 -27.66
C SER A 116 -36.84 -18.61 -28.44
N ILE A 117 -36.77 -18.67 -29.78
CA ILE A 117 -37.31 -17.69 -30.75
C ILE A 117 -38.78 -17.29 -30.49
N ASN A 118 -39.48 -18.00 -29.59
CA ASN A 118 -40.88 -17.82 -29.29
C ASN A 118 -41.19 -17.07 -27.97
N ASP A 119 -40.20 -16.66 -27.17
CA ASP A 119 -40.46 -15.84 -25.98
C ASP A 119 -40.39 -14.33 -26.31
N PRO A 120 -41.43 -13.55 -25.96
CA PRO A 120 -41.41 -12.10 -26.17
C PRO A 120 -40.33 -11.46 -25.28
N LEU A 121 -39.46 -10.66 -25.90
CA LEU A 121 -38.41 -9.93 -25.21
C LEU A 121 -39.01 -9.05 -24.08
N PRO A 122 -38.42 -9.03 -22.88
CA PRO A 122 -38.79 -8.06 -21.86
C PRO A 122 -38.44 -6.65 -22.33
N ASP A 123 -39.33 -5.70 -22.05
CA ASP A 123 -39.10 -4.28 -22.34
C ASP A 123 -37.77 -3.84 -21.71
N ILE A 124 -36.82 -3.45 -22.57
CA ILE A 124 -35.55 -2.87 -22.15
C ILE A 124 -35.88 -1.55 -21.46
N ILE A 125 -35.93 -1.56 -20.14
CA ILE A 125 -35.87 -0.34 -19.34
C ILE A 125 -34.46 0.20 -19.55
N PRO A 126 -34.26 1.37 -20.19
CA PRO A 126 -32.93 1.96 -20.28
C PRO A 126 -32.44 2.16 -18.84
N PRO A 127 -31.20 1.78 -18.51
CA PRO A 127 -30.67 2.04 -17.18
C PRO A 127 -30.82 3.53 -16.92
N GLU A 128 -31.51 3.88 -15.82
CA GLU A 128 -31.40 5.23 -15.28
C GLU A 128 -29.92 5.48 -15.03
N ASP A 129 -29.38 6.55 -15.61
CA ASP A 129 -28.02 7.01 -15.38
C ASP A 129 -27.84 7.21 -13.86
N VAL A 130 -27.26 6.21 -13.20
CA VAL A 130 -26.68 6.40 -11.88
C VAL A 130 -25.35 7.11 -12.14
N GLU A 131 -25.40 8.44 -12.19
CA GLU A 131 -24.20 9.27 -12.18
C GLU A 131 -23.45 8.95 -10.86
N ASP A 132 -22.38 8.17 -10.95
CA ASP A 132 -21.37 8.04 -9.87
C ASP A 132 -20.63 9.40 -9.77
N ASP A 133 -21.29 10.39 -9.19
CA ASP A 133 -20.87 11.81 -9.14
C ASP A 133 -19.66 12.07 -8.20
N ASP A 134 -19.11 11.01 -7.58
CA ASP A 134 -18.02 11.07 -6.60
C ASP A 134 -16.66 10.56 -7.11
N ALA A 135 -16.58 9.98 -8.31
CA ALA A 135 -15.31 9.45 -8.84
C ALA A 135 -14.37 10.58 -9.30
N LEU A 136 -13.14 10.62 -8.74
CA LEU A 136 -12.14 11.61 -9.13
C LEU A 136 -11.72 11.42 -10.60
N THR A 137 -11.63 12.53 -11.33
CA THR A 137 -11.08 12.55 -12.69
C THR A 137 -9.58 12.20 -12.68
N VAL A 138 -9.08 11.69 -13.80
CA VAL A 138 -7.63 11.40 -14.00
C VAL A 138 -6.76 12.60 -13.66
N GLU A 139 -7.19 13.81 -14.03
CA GLU A 139 -6.47 15.04 -13.70
C GLU A 139 -6.47 15.32 -12.19
N GLN A 140 -7.58 15.09 -11.49
CA GLN A 140 -7.63 15.23 -10.02
C GLN A 140 -6.72 14.21 -9.33
N LEU A 141 -6.69 12.97 -9.79
CA LEU A 141 -5.79 11.93 -9.28
C LEU A 141 -4.33 12.29 -9.50
N ARG A 142 -4.00 12.81 -10.69
CA ARG A 142 -2.67 13.33 -11.02
C ARG A 142 -2.26 14.46 -10.08
N GLN A 143 -3.16 15.41 -9.80
CA GLN A 143 -2.90 16.52 -8.89
C GLN A 143 -2.74 16.05 -7.44
N GLU A 144 -3.54 15.10 -6.98
CA GLU A 144 -3.42 14.52 -5.64
C GLU A 144 -2.07 13.83 -5.46
N MET A 145 -1.65 13.00 -6.43
CA MET A 145 -0.32 12.39 -6.44
C MET A 145 0.77 13.47 -6.33
N LEU A 146 0.75 14.50 -7.18
CA LEU A 146 1.75 15.57 -7.15
C LEU A 146 1.80 16.30 -5.80
N GLN A 147 0.65 16.58 -5.18
CA GLN A 147 0.59 17.19 -3.85
C GLN A 147 1.20 16.32 -2.76
N ARG A 148 1.02 14.99 -2.84
CA ARG A 148 1.65 14.06 -1.90
C ARG A 148 3.16 14.00 -2.08
N LEU A 149 3.64 14.01 -3.32
CA LEU A 149 5.07 14.12 -3.63
C LEU A 149 5.67 15.42 -3.11
N ASP A 150 4.97 16.55 -3.22
CA ASP A 150 5.40 17.83 -2.65
C ASP A 150 5.58 17.73 -1.13
N ARG A 151 4.58 17.18 -0.42
CA ARG A 151 4.64 17.00 1.05
C ARG A 151 5.79 16.09 1.47
N LEU A 152 6.00 14.98 0.76
CA LEU A 152 7.08 14.05 1.02
C LEU A 152 8.45 14.72 0.84
N GLU A 153 8.64 15.44 -0.26
CA GLU A 153 9.88 16.15 -0.54
C GLU A 153 10.16 17.25 0.51
N ASP A 154 9.13 17.99 0.92
CA ASP A 154 9.24 19.01 1.96
C ASP A 154 9.62 18.42 3.32
N LEU A 155 9.05 17.26 3.70
CA LEU A 155 9.43 16.57 4.93
C LEU A 155 10.89 16.12 4.90
N ILE A 156 11.32 15.48 3.81
CA ILE A 156 12.73 15.03 3.64
C ILE A 156 13.67 16.22 3.71
N ARG A 157 13.34 17.32 3.01
CA ARG A 157 14.14 18.55 3.02
C ARG A 157 14.19 19.18 4.41
N ALA A 158 13.09 19.18 5.16
CA ALA A 158 13.05 19.67 6.52
C ALA A 158 13.97 18.85 7.44
N GLY A 159 13.92 17.52 7.36
CA GLY A 159 14.80 16.64 8.14
C GLY A 159 16.29 16.76 7.78
N GLN A 160 16.61 17.15 6.54
CA GLN A 160 17.99 17.38 6.09
C GLN A 160 18.56 18.75 6.49
N ARG A 161 17.71 19.79 6.61
CA ARG A 161 18.13 21.18 6.87
C ARG A 161 18.85 21.37 8.22
N ASP A 162 18.66 20.45 9.16
CA ASP A 162 19.40 20.44 10.43
C ASP A 162 20.91 20.16 10.27
N ARG A 163 21.38 19.75 9.08
CA ARG A 163 22.82 19.52 8.80
C ARG A 163 23.65 20.80 8.60
N GLY A 164 23.00 21.95 8.42
CA GLY A 164 23.62 23.13 7.77
C GLY A 164 24.18 24.24 8.66
N MET A 165 24.05 24.19 10.00
CA MET A 165 24.53 25.29 10.85
C MET A 165 25.95 25.03 11.36
N ILE A 166 26.91 25.74 10.79
CA ILE A 166 28.34 25.71 11.12
C ILE A 166 28.55 26.11 12.60
N GLY A 167 28.69 25.10 13.46
CA GLY A 167 29.02 25.27 14.88
C GLY A 167 29.06 23.93 15.62
N HIS A 168 30.21 23.27 15.58
CA HIS A 168 30.76 22.10 16.32
C HIS A 168 30.11 21.56 17.63
N ASN A 169 28.78 21.52 17.74
CA ASN A 169 28.01 20.75 18.72
C ASN A 169 26.55 20.58 18.26
N ASN A 170 26.38 20.16 17.00
CA ASN A 170 25.05 20.01 16.43
C ASN A 170 24.43 18.69 16.93
N PRO A 171 23.22 18.71 17.53
CA PRO A 171 22.50 17.47 17.79
C PRO A 171 22.26 16.71 16.47
N PRO A 172 22.17 15.37 16.49
CA PRO A 172 21.85 14.60 15.30
C PRO A 172 20.50 15.05 14.74
N SER A 173 20.40 15.10 13.41
CA SER A 173 19.12 15.37 12.76
C SER A 173 18.19 14.15 12.93
N PRO A 174 16.85 14.33 12.89
CA PRO A 174 15.93 13.20 13.05
C PRO A 174 16.16 12.07 12.03
N ILE A 175 16.67 12.40 10.84
CA ILE A 175 17.03 11.44 9.79
C ILE A 175 18.22 10.56 10.20
N ASP A 176 19.17 11.06 10.98
CA ASP A 176 20.41 10.34 11.27
C ASP A 176 20.19 9.11 12.16
N ASP A 177 19.07 9.06 12.89
CA ASP A 177 18.68 7.95 13.78
C ASP A 177 17.65 6.98 13.14
N LEU A 178 17.28 7.20 11.88
CA LEU A 178 16.40 6.31 11.10
C LEU A 178 17.17 5.09 10.55
N PRO A 179 16.47 3.98 10.26
CA PRO A 179 17.06 2.82 9.58
C PRO A 179 17.33 3.07 8.09
N VAL A 180 16.97 4.27 7.59
CA VAL A 180 17.04 4.65 6.17
C VAL A 180 18.43 5.19 5.85
N THR A 181 19.07 4.62 4.83
CA THR A 181 20.41 5.04 4.41
C THR A 181 20.37 6.29 3.53
N ARG A 182 21.53 6.90 3.29
CA ARG A 182 21.65 7.97 2.27
C ARG A 182 21.28 7.47 0.87
N GLY A 183 21.60 6.23 0.56
CA GLY A 183 21.24 5.61 -0.72
C GLY A 183 19.73 5.54 -0.89
N ASP A 184 19.00 5.16 0.17
CA ASP A 184 17.54 5.10 0.14
C ASP A 184 16.90 6.48 -0.05
N LEU A 185 17.46 7.53 0.58
CA LEU A 185 16.98 8.91 0.37
C LEU A 185 17.24 9.39 -1.08
N ASP A 186 18.39 9.05 -1.65
CA ASP A 186 18.71 9.37 -3.04
C ASP A 186 17.81 8.58 -4.02
N GLU A 187 17.41 7.37 -3.66
CA GLU A 187 16.44 6.56 -4.40
C GLU A 187 15.04 7.15 -4.33
N ILE A 188 14.58 7.58 -3.14
CA ILE A 188 13.30 8.30 -3.00
C ILE A 188 13.29 9.56 -3.87
N GLN A 189 14.36 10.37 -3.83
CA GLN A 189 14.43 11.59 -4.64
C GLN A 189 14.40 11.30 -6.15
N ARG A 190 15.06 10.23 -6.60
CA ARG A 190 14.98 9.77 -7.99
C ARG A 190 13.58 9.31 -8.36
N ALA A 191 12.94 8.50 -7.52
CA ALA A 191 11.56 8.05 -7.72
C ALA A 191 10.57 9.23 -7.79
N ILE A 192 10.68 10.22 -6.90
CA ILE A 192 9.88 11.45 -6.94
C ILE A 192 10.09 12.18 -8.28
N GLY A 193 11.35 12.32 -8.72
CA GLY A 193 11.68 12.96 -9.99
C GLY A 193 11.07 12.24 -11.19
N GLU A 194 11.12 10.91 -11.20
CA GLU A 194 10.55 10.06 -12.24
C GLU A 194 9.02 10.17 -12.28
N LEU A 195 8.35 10.04 -11.13
CA LEU A 195 6.88 10.20 -11.04
C LEU A 195 6.42 11.57 -11.56
N ARG A 196 7.15 12.65 -11.25
CA ARG A 196 6.85 13.99 -11.79
C ARG A 196 7.10 14.10 -13.29
N HIS A 197 8.11 13.39 -13.80
CA HIS A 197 8.39 13.36 -15.24
C HIS A 197 7.23 12.67 -15.97
N GLN A 198 6.82 11.49 -15.49
CA GLN A 198 5.70 10.73 -16.03
C GLN A 198 4.37 11.50 -15.94
N ALA A 199 4.14 12.24 -14.85
CA ALA A 199 2.97 13.10 -14.68
C ALA A 199 2.85 14.25 -15.70
N GLN A 200 3.91 14.55 -16.44
CA GLN A 200 3.96 15.57 -17.49
C GLN A 200 4.04 14.96 -18.89
N ALA A 201 4.31 13.66 -19.00
CA ALA A 201 4.37 12.97 -20.27
C ALA A 201 2.98 12.91 -20.91
N PRO A 202 2.86 13.15 -22.23
CA PRO A 202 1.60 12.94 -22.95
C PRO A 202 1.10 11.50 -22.86
N GLU A 203 2.04 10.55 -22.77
CA GLU A 203 1.81 9.12 -22.62
C GLU A 203 2.75 8.62 -21.50
N PRO A 204 2.25 8.52 -20.26
CA PRO A 204 3.05 8.07 -19.13
C PRO A 204 3.47 6.61 -19.29
N ALA A 205 4.74 6.32 -19.01
CA ALA A 205 5.24 4.96 -18.92
C ALA A 205 4.77 4.32 -17.60
N ILE A 206 3.76 3.46 -17.70
CA ILE A 206 3.13 2.74 -16.57
C ILE A 206 4.20 2.02 -15.73
N GLU A 207 5.13 1.32 -16.39
CA GLU A 207 6.20 0.57 -15.73
C GLU A 207 7.14 1.47 -14.90
N ALA A 208 7.47 2.66 -15.40
CA ALA A 208 8.33 3.61 -14.68
C ALA A 208 7.63 4.14 -13.42
N VAL A 209 6.32 4.35 -13.49
CA VAL A 209 5.51 4.74 -12.32
C VAL A 209 5.46 3.61 -11.30
N HIS A 210 5.21 2.37 -11.74
CA HIS A 210 5.20 1.20 -10.86
C HIS A 210 6.55 1.04 -10.14
N ALA A 211 7.65 1.02 -10.90
CA ALA A 211 9.00 0.89 -10.33
C ALA A 211 9.32 2.00 -9.31
N SER A 212 8.88 3.24 -9.59
CA SER A 212 9.05 4.36 -8.66
C SER A 212 8.21 4.18 -7.39
N SER A 213 6.96 3.71 -7.51
CA SER A 213 6.09 3.40 -6.37
C SER A 213 6.65 2.26 -5.51
N THR A 214 7.22 1.21 -6.12
CA THR A 214 7.88 0.10 -5.40
C THR A 214 9.04 0.60 -4.53
N VAL A 215 9.84 1.54 -5.05
CA VAL A 215 10.94 2.16 -4.28
C VAL A 215 10.40 2.85 -3.03
N LEU A 216 9.30 3.62 -3.15
CA LEU A 216 8.69 4.31 -2.01
C LEU A 216 8.14 3.31 -0.97
N ARG A 217 7.43 2.26 -1.43
CA ARG A 217 6.87 1.19 -0.57
C ARG A 217 7.94 0.44 0.20
N ARG A 218 9.02 0.02 -0.47
CA ARG A 218 10.15 -0.67 0.17
C ARG A 218 10.77 0.16 1.31
N VAL A 219 11.00 1.46 1.06
CA VAL A 219 11.57 2.33 2.10
C VAL A 219 10.56 2.56 3.23
N ALA A 220 9.27 2.65 2.93
CA ALA A 220 8.22 2.69 3.93
C ALA A 220 8.24 1.43 4.82
N GLY A 221 8.29 0.23 4.25
CA GLY A 221 8.37 -1.03 4.99
C GLY A 221 9.58 -1.09 5.93
N THR A 222 10.74 -0.59 5.48
CA THR A 222 11.94 -0.47 6.33
C THR A 222 11.71 0.44 7.55
N ILE A 223 10.98 1.54 7.37
CA ILE A 223 10.63 2.46 8.47
C ILE A 223 9.55 1.84 9.37
N GLY A 224 8.55 1.17 8.79
CA GLY A 224 7.48 0.48 9.51
C GLY A 224 8.02 -0.56 10.48
N GLY A 225 8.93 -1.43 10.01
CA GLY A 225 9.55 -2.44 10.87
C GLY A 225 10.40 -1.84 11.99
N TRP A 226 11.11 -0.75 11.71
CA TRP A 226 11.82 -0.03 12.76
C TRP A 226 10.89 0.61 13.79
N LEU A 227 9.74 1.15 13.37
CA LEU A 227 8.73 1.71 14.28
C LEU A 227 8.19 0.63 15.24
N VAL A 228 7.90 -0.56 14.72
CA VAL A 228 7.52 -1.75 15.50
C VAL A 228 8.59 -2.10 16.53
N ASP A 229 9.85 -2.18 16.12
CA ASP A 229 10.98 -2.47 17.01
C ASP A 229 11.11 -1.44 18.13
N ARG A 230 10.90 -0.14 17.84
CA ARG A 230 10.93 0.91 18.86
C ARG A 230 9.80 0.77 19.88
N VAL A 231 8.61 0.37 19.47
CA VAL A 231 7.49 0.11 20.37
C VAL A 231 7.79 -1.11 21.26
N ASN A 232 8.26 -2.21 20.68
CA ASN A 232 8.61 -3.42 21.42
C ASN A 232 9.69 -3.13 22.48
N ALA A 233 10.75 -2.40 22.12
CA ALA A 233 11.81 -2.01 23.04
C ALA A 233 11.30 -1.15 24.22
N ALA A 234 10.32 -0.27 24.00
CA ALA A 234 9.72 0.54 25.06
C ALA A 234 8.91 -0.32 26.05
N VAL A 235 8.16 -1.30 25.54
CA VAL A 235 7.40 -2.26 26.35
C VAL A 235 8.34 -3.11 27.22
N ASP A 236 9.41 -3.66 26.64
CA ASP A 236 10.39 -4.48 27.37
C ASP A 236 11.12 -3.68 28.46
N ALA A 237 11.36 -2.39 28.23
CA ALA A 237 11.95 -1.49 29.20
C ALA A 237 10.98 -1.07 30.33
N GLY A 238 9.69 -1.43 30.24
CA GLY A 238 8.65 -0.99 31.17
C GLY A 238 8.37 0.51 31.13
N ILE A 239 8.70 1.18 30.01
CA ILE A 239 8.52 2.62 29.82
C ILE A 239 7.17 2.85 29.12
N GLN A 240 6.25 3.53 29.80
CA GLN A 240 5.00 3.98 29.17
C GLN A 240 5.30 5.14 28.22
N GLY A 241 5.27 4.90 26.92
CA GLY A 241 5.47 5.90 25.87
C GLY A 241 6.87 5.85 25.23
N LEU A 242 6.91 6.20 23.95
CA LEU A 242 8.09 6.19 23.08
C LEU A 242 9.32 6.82 23.74
N ILE A 243 10.44 6.07 23.70
CA ILE A 243 11.84 6.36 24.06
C ILE A 243 12.07 7.52 25.05
N PRO A 244 12.67 7.30 26.24
CA PRO A 244 12.93 8.37 27.21
C PRO A 244 13.81 9.49 26.61
N GLY A 245 13.20 10.67 26.40
CA GLY A 245 13.88 11.89 25.96
C GLY A 245 13.21 12.56 24.76
N ALA A 246 13.19 13.89 24.73
CA ALA A 246 12.54 14.67 23.67
C ALA A 246 13.07 14.35 22.26
N VAL A 247 14.35 13.99 22.13
CA VAL A 247 14.97 13.61 20.84
C VAL A 247 14.38 12.31 20.29
N GLY A 248 14.22 11.28 21.12
CA GLY A 248 13.67 9.99 20.68
C GLY A 248 12.21 10.08 20.23
N ALA A 249 11.40 10.88 20.94
CA ALA A 249 10.02 11.15 20.55
C ALA A 249 9.93 11.91 19.22
N VAL A 250 10.83 12.86 18.97
CA VAL A 250 10.90 13.59 17.69
C VAL A 250 11.29 12.68 16.54
N VAL A 251 12.29 11.82 16.71
CA VAL A 251 12.72 10.85 15.67
C VAL A 251 11.56 9.91 15.32
N VAL A 252 10.85 9.39 16.31
CA VAL A 252 9.73 8.47 16.05
C VAL A 252 8.54 9.17 15.40
N ALA A 253 8.21 10.39 15.83
CA ALA A 253 7.16 11.17 15.17
C ALA A 253 7.52 11.51 13.71
N TYR A 254 8.78 11.83 13.46
CA TYR A 254 9.30 12.06 12.11
C TYR A 254 9.24 10.78 11.27
N ALA A 255 9.65 9.64 11.82
CA ALA A 255 9.58 8.34 11.18
C ALA A 255 8.14 7.97 10.78
N GLY A 256 7.18 8.15 11.70
CA GLY A 256 5.75 7.91 11.41
C GLY A 256 5.22 8.77 10.27
N GLN A 257 5.52 10.08 10.28
CA GLN A 257 5.12 10.98 9.19
C GLN A 257 5.78 10.61 7.85
N LEU A 258 7.05 10.22 7.88
CA LEU A 258 7.76 9.81 6.67
C LEU A 258 7.17 8.52 6.09
N TYR A 259 6.88 7.54 6.93
CA TYR A 259 6.20 6.31 6.55
C TYR A 259 4.83 6.58 5.91
N GLU A 260 3.98 7.40 6.56
CA GLU A 260 2.65 7.75 6.04
C GLU A 260 2.73 8.45 4.68
N LEU A 261 3.67 9.38 4.51
CA LEU A 261 3.85 10.10 3.25
C LEU A 261 4.40 9.22 2.13
N LEU A 262 5.29 8.27 2.44
CA LEU A 262 5.82 7.32 1.46
C LEU A 262 4.71 6.38 0.95
N GLN A 263 3.96 5.75 1.86
CA GLN A 263 2.82 4.89 1.49
C GLN A 263 1.76 5.70 0.72
N GLY A 264 1.39 6.86 1.25
CA GLY A 264 0.37 7.69 0.64
C GLY A 264 0.74 8.19 -0.76
N ALA A 265 2.02 8.50 -1.00
CA ALA A 265 2.50 8.91 -2.32
C ALA A 265 2.52 7.75 -3.32
N ALA A 266 2.97 6.56 -2.89
CA ALA A 266 2.94 5.36 -3.72
C ALA A 266 1.50 4.99 -4.12
N ALA A 267 0.58 4.93 -3.15
CA ALA A 267 -0.84 4.64 -3.38
C ALA A 267 -1.47 5.62 -4.38
N ALA A 268 -1.22 6.92 -4.23
CA ALA A 268 -1.76 7.93 -5.14
C ALA A 268 -1.18 7.83 -6.56
N ALA A 269 0.10 7.48 -6.69
CA ALA A 269 0.72 7.23 -7.99
C ALA A 269 0.08 6.03 -8.70
N MET A 270 -0.17 4.94 -7.96
CA MET A 270 -0.84 3.76 -8.49
C MET A 270 -2.28 4.05 -8.90
N HIS A 271 -3.03 4.76 -8.06
CA HIS A 271 -4.41 5.13 -8.37
C HIS A 271 -4.51 6.03 -9.61
N TRP A 272 -3.57 6.97 -9.78
CA TRP A 272 -3.51 7.80 -10.99
C TRP A 272 -3.28 6.96 -12.25
N VAL A 273 -2.33 6.02 -12.22
CA VAL A 273 -2.00 5.19 -13.39
C VAL A 273 -3.12 4.21 -13.74
N GLN A 274 -3.78 3.62 -12.76
CA GLN A 274 -4.93 2.73 -12.97
C GLN A 274 -6.12 3.46 -13.62
N ALA A 275 -6.24 4.77 -13.41
CA ALA A 275 -7.26 5.60 -14.04
C ALA A 275 -6.92 6.05 -15.47
N LEU A 276 -5.70 5.78 -15.97
CA LEU A 276 -5.33 6.13 -17.33
C LEU A 276 -6.09 5.28 -18.36
N PRO A 277 -6.49 5.85 -19.50
CA PRO A 277 -7.12 5.07 -20.56
C PRO A 277 -6.13 4.03 -21.12
N LEU A 278 -6.57 2.78 -21.24
CA LEU A 278 -5.76 1.71 -21.81
C LEU A 278 -5.40 2.04 -23.28
N PRO A 279 -4.16 1.76 -23.72
CA PRO A 279 -3.79 1.89 -25.14
C PRO A 279 -4.58 0.85 -25.95
N PHE A 280 -5.37 1.32 -26.94
CA PHE A 280 -6.08 0.48 -27.90
C PHE A 280 -5.38 0.48 -29.26
#